data_AF-A0A0Q0ZGI5-F1
#
_entry.id   AF-A0A0Q0ZGI5-F1
#
_cell.length_a   1.000
_cell.length_b   1.000
_cell.length_c   1.000
_cell.angle_alpha   90.00
_cell.angle_beta   90.00
_cell.angle_gamma   90.00
#
_symmetry.space_group_name_H-M   'P 1'
#
loop_
_entity.id
_entity.type
_entity.pdbx_description
1 polymer ?
#
loop_
_entity_poly.entity_id
_entity_poly.type
_entity_poly.pdbx_seq_one_letter_code
_entity_poly.pdbx_strand_id
1 'polypeptide(L)'
;MKVIDNKIEWYYAYGKEKGYWARKLRSIAICLFIISTLMPLIAYFFIETDENKDVQLTTFLYLGYLAAGIGGGLLLFDKYYGFTNSWVRFVMTRMDLTNMRNTFVQRWQSNLLTNTPLTPITFAYMIDSLIVFQNGFNELVRTETEAWSKEFQQGLAELMSALKTQSDTIKSEIDRKRQVEIRQQENEKDKTKSAALIDIHSLPSEEQKTIINQAIIQNMDTWETTIQNYTGVAIANKLTGNTQAVVDENAYCIQFYVTQKVTNLTPGTTSSVPTEVLYQGYSIPTDVLETGIIESGNFTGVGINGPRPLGCSIGKSGIKAVGTLGLRVQLPDDKQVYGLSCYHVLFPTEMANGIFQIPKPNGTSTGKMKDVISPSEIDLTPAFPSPVFIGTASHGIFNNKLDIGLFTTTRAEIDQKIYTMPFADQIHDATSEEEKKLKVKFCGRTSGAACEGVLFNKDASPKIGFRLYTGNRIVQVFSEVIQLKICAKKGDSGAVVLTEDNKLLGMIFAVAEDEGYAWIIPMRSIYNNIYFTAV
;
A
#
# COMPACT_ATOMS: atom_id res chain seq x y z
N MET A 1 -40.41 13.56 -30.58
CA MET A 1 -40.21 12.17 -31.01
C MET A 1 -38.73 11.82 -31.24
N LYS A 2 -37.95 12.57 -32.01
CA LYS A 2 -36.53 12.26 -32.29
C LYS A 2 -35.66 11.90 -31.06
N VAL A 3 -35.81 12.61 -29.94
CA VAL A 3 -35.07 12.31 -28.69
C VAL A 3 -35.42 10.93 -28.11
N ILE A 4 -36.68 10.52 -28.26
CA ILE A 4 -37.20 9.23 -27.78
C ILE A 4 -36.67 8.11 -28.66
N ASP A 5 -36.72 8.28 -29.98
CA ASP A 5 -36.19 7.29 -30.91
C ASP A 5 -34.68 7.11 -30.73
N ASN A 6 -33.92 8.21 -30.50
CA ASN A 6 -32.50 8.13 -30.17
C ASN A 6 -32.23 7.30 -28.90
N LYS A 7 -33.06 7.43 -27.86
CA LYS A 7 -32.93 6.62 -26.64
C LYS A 7 -33.25 5.15 -26.90
N ILE A 8 -34.29 4.84 -27.68
CA ILE A 8 -34.62 3.46 -28.06
C ILE A 8 -33.49 2.82 -28.87
N GLU A 9 -32.91 3.57 -29.81
CA GLU A 9 -31.77 3.11 -30.62
C GLU A 9 -30.50 2.93 -29.79
N TRP A 10 -30.30 3.76 -28.76
CA TRP A 10 -29.21 3.55 -27.79
C TRP A 10 -29.34 2.18 -27.11
N TYR A 11 -30.51 1.82 -26.59
CA TYR A 11 -30.75 0.50 -25.99
C TYR A 11 -30.54 -0.65 -26.99
N TYR A 12 -30.89 -0.45 -28.27
CA TYR A 12 -30.63 -1.44 -29.32
C TYR A 12 -29.14 -1.64 -29.59
N ALA A 13 -28.40 -0.54 -29.79
CA ALA A 13 -26.98 -0.58 -30.12
C ALA A 13 -26.17 -1.25 -29.00
N TYR A 14 -26.39 -0.82 -27.76
CA TYR A 14 -25.70 -1.39 -26.59
C TYR A 14 -26.14 -2.82 -26.29
N GLY A 15 -27.44 -3.13 -26.43
CA GLY A 15 -27.94 -4.50 -26.32
C GLY A 15 -27.28 -5.45 -27.32
N LYS A 16 -27.09 -5.02 -28.56
CA LYS A 16 -26.45 -5.83 -29.61
C LYS A 16 -25.00 -6.17 -29.28
N GLU A 17 -24.23 -5.20 -28.81
CA GLU A 17 -22.83 -5.40 -28.42
C GLU A 17 -22.71 -6.39 -27.25
N LYS A 18 -23.49 -6.18 -26.18
CA LYS A 18 -23.49 -7.08 -25.00
C LYS A 18 -23.97 -8.48 -25.36
N GLY A 19 -24.99 -8.60 -26.22
CA GLY A 19 -25.51 -9.88 -26.68
C GLY A 19 -24.53 -10.67 -27.58
N TYR A 20 -23.61 -10.00 -28.28
CA TYR A 20 -22.54 -10.69 -28.99
C TYR A 20 -21.57 -11.37 -28.02
N TRP A 21 -21.08 -10.63 -27.02
CA TRP A 21 -20.15 -11.15 -26.01
C TRP A 21 -20.77 -12.25 -25.14
N ALA A 22 -22.01 -12.04 -24.67
CA ALA A 22 -22.74 -13.04 -23.89
C ALA A 22 -22.85 -14.39 -24.62
N ARG A 23 -23.26 -14.37 -25.90
CA ARG A 23 -23.37 -15.59 -26.71
C ARG A 23 -22.02 -16.23 -26.94
N LYS A 24 -20.98 -15.46 -27.28
CA LYS A 24 -19.64 -15.98 -27.52
C LYS A 24 -19.06 -16.67 -26.27
N LEU A 25 -19.16 -16.03 -25.11
CA LEU A 25 -18.67 -16.59 -23.84
C LEU A 25 -19.40 -17.89 -23.49
N ARG A 26 -20.73 -17.91 -23.61
CA ARG A 26 -21.53 -19.11 -23.33
C ARG A 26 -21.26 -20.25 -24.30
N SER A 27 -21.15 -19.97 -25.60
CA SER A 27 -20.82 -20.99 -26.59
C SER A 27 -19.46 -21.61 -26.31
N ILE A 28 -18.44 -20.81 -26.01
CA ILE A 28 -17.10 -21.32 -25.65
C ILE A 28 -17.17 -22.17 -24.38
N ALA A 29 -17.87 -21.70 -23.34
CA ALA A 29 -18.03 -22.45 -22.09
C ALA A 29 -18.71 -23.81 -22.32
N ILE A 30 -19.80 -23.85 -23.10
CA ILE A 30 -20.50 -25.09 -23.46
C ILE A 30 -19.57 -26.05 -24.20
N CYS A 31 -18.83 -25.57 -25.20
CA CYS A 31 -17.85 -26.39 -25.92
C CYS A 31 -16.79 -26.97 -24.97
N LEU A 32 -16.27 -26.17 -24.03
CA LEU A 32 -15.30 -26.63 -23.05
C LEU A 32 -15.86 -27.69 -22.09
N PHE A 33 -17.11 -27.56 -21.65
CA PHE A 33 -17.76 -28.59 -20.83
C PHE A 33 -18.04 -29.89 -21.59
N ILE A 34 -18.41 -29.79 -22.88
CA ILE A 34 -18.55 -30.96 -23.75
C ILE A 34 -17.19 -31.66 -23.89
N ILE A 35 -16.12 -30.90 -24.19
CA ILE A 35 -14.75 -31.45 -24.28
C ILE A 35 -14.34 -32.10 -22.96
N SER A 36 -14.57 -31.44 -21.83
CA SER A 36 -14.26 -31.99 -20.50
C SER A 36 -14.99 -33.32 -20.25
N THR A 37 -16.26 -33.42 -20.65
CA THR A 37 -17.07 -34.63 -20.44
C THR A 37 -16.65 -35.77 -21.37
N LEU A 38 -16.25 -35.44 -22.61
CA LEU A 38 -15.84 -36.42 -23.61
C LEU A 38 -14.37 -36.86 -23.46
N MET A 39 -13.54 -36.12 -22.71
CA MET A 39 -12.10 -36.39 -22.60
C MET A 39 -11.76 -37.81 -22.12
N PRO A 40 -12.46 -38.39 -21.12
CA PRO A 40 -12.22 -39.79 -20.72
C PRO A 40 -12.52 -40.81 -21.83
N LEU A 41 -13.53 -40.54 -22.67
CA LEU A 41 -13.87 -41.39 -23.81
C LEU A 41 -12.82 -41.29 -24.91
N ILE A 42 -12.32 -40.09 -25.17
CA ILE A 42 -11.22 -39.86 -26.14
C ILE A 42 -9.95 -40.59 -25.67
N ALA A 43 -9.61 -40.48 -24.38
CA ALA A 43 -8.48 -41.18 -23.80
C ALA A 43 -8.56 -42.71 -24.03
N TYR A 44 -9.77 -43.29 -23.92
CA TYR A 44 -9.99 -44.71 -24.16
C TYR A 44 -9.68 -45.14 -25.60
N PHE A 45 -9.95 -44.31 -26.61
CA PHE A 45 -9.71 -44.66 -28.02
C PHE A 45 -8.27 -44.43 -28.48
N PHE A 46 -7.52 -43.50 -27.87
CA PHE A 46 -6.18 -43.12 -28.32
C PHE A 46 -5.04 -43.79 -27.57
N ILE A 47 -5.30 -44.38 -26.40
CA ILE A 47 -4.27 -45.07 -25.61
C ILE A 47 -4.21 -46.54 -26.04
N GLU A 48 -3.45 -46.82 -27.11
CA GLU A 48 -3.07 -48.19 -27.47
C GLU A 48 -2.10 -48.79 -26.43
N THR A 49 -1.95 -50.11 -26.45
CA THR A 49 -1.21 -50.97 -25.52
C THR A 49 0.28 -50.65 -25.38
N ASP A 50 0.60 -49.55 -24.69
CA ASP A 50 1.95 -49.11 -24.37
C ASP A 50 2.17 -49.04 -22.84
N GLU A 51 3.42 -49.19 -22.38
CA GLU A 51 3.83 -49.21 -20.96
C GLU A 51 3.50 -47.91 -20.20
N ASN A 52 3.18 -46.82 -20.92
CA ASN A 52 2.86 -45.49 -20.37
C ASN A 52 1.36 -45.19 -20.22
N LYS A 53 0.51 -46.23 -20.25
CA LYS A 53 -0.96 -46.11 -20.16
C LYS A 53 -1.47 -45.22 -19.02
N ASP A 54 -0.92 -45.38 -17.82
CA ASP A 54 -1.39 -44.65 -16.64
C ASP A 54 -1.05 -43.16 -16.72
N VAL A 55 0.13 -42.80 -17.22
CA VAL A 55 0.57 -41.40 -17.37
C VAL A 55 -0.28 -40.68 -18.43
N GLN A 56 -0.55 -41.33 -19.56
CA GLN A 56 -1.37 -40.75 -20.62
C GLN A 56 -2.82 -40.58 -20.18
N LEU A 57 -3.42 -41.58 -19.53
CA LEU A 57 -4.78 -41.49 -19.00
C LEU A 57 -4.93 -40.34 -18.00
N THR A 58 -3.97 -40.21 -17.09
CA THR A 58 -3.92 -39.13 -16.10
C THR A 58 -3.80 -37.76 -16.77
N THR A 59 -3.00 -37.66 -17.84
CA THR A 59 -2.84 -36.41 -18.61
C THR A 59 -4.15 -35.98 -19.29
N PHE A 60 -4.86 -36.89 -19.95
CA PHE A 60 -6.16 -36.59 -20.55
C PHE A 60 -7.20 -36.20 -19.49
N LEU A 61 -7.21 -36.86 -18.32
CA LEU A 61 -8.09 -36.47 -17.22
C LEU A 61 -7.80 -35.04 -16.73
N TYR A 62 -6.53 -34.67 -16.56
CA TYR A 62 -6.16 -33.30 -16.17
C TYR A 62 -6.52 -32.26 -17.23
N LEU A 63 -6.38 -32.57 -18.52
CA LEU A 63 -6.83 -31.69 -19.60
C LEU A 63 -8.36 -31.49 -19.56
N GLY A 64 -9.11 -32.56 -19.24
CA GLY A 64 -10.54 -32.48 -19.01
C GLY A 64 -10.88 -31.53 -17.85
N TYR A 65 -10.23 -31.70 -16.69
CA TYR A 65 -10.43 -30.80 -15.54
C TYR A 65 -10.04 -29.35 -15.82
N LEU A 66 -8.96 -29.13 -16.57
CA LEU A 66 -8.55 -27.79 -16.99
C LEU A 66 -9.61 -27.16 -17.90
N ALA A 67 -10.15 -27.92 -18.87
CA ALA A 67 -11.23 -27.45 -19.74
C ALA A 67 -12.48 -27.09 -18.94
N ALA A 68 -12.89 -27.91 -17.96
CA ALA A 68 -13.98 -27.59 -17.05
C ALA A 68 -13.70 -26.33 -16.22
N GLY A 69 -12.47 -26.18 -15.70
CA GLY A 69 -12.05 -25.01 -14.95
C GLY A 69 -12.14 -23.72 -15.76
N ILE A 70 -11.66 -23.73 -17.01
CA ILE A 70 -11.76 -22.58 -17.93
C ILE A 70 -13.23 -22.32 -18.28
N GLY A 71 -14.01 -23.36 -18.57
CA GLY A 71 -15.44 -23.24 -18.86
C GLY A 71 -16.22 -22.60 -17.71
N GLY A 72 -15.97 -23.05 -16.48
CA GLY A 72 -16.53 -22.45 -15.26
C GLY A 72 -16.06 -21.02 -15.04
N GLY A 73 -14.78 -20.73 -15.27
CA GLY A 73 -14.21 -19.39 -15.20
C GLY A 73 -14.86 -18.41 -16.18
N LEU A 74 -15.16 -18.83 -17.41
CA LEU A 74 -15.86 -18.00 -18.40
C LEU A 74 -17.31 -17.68 -17.99
N LEU A 75 -18.01 -18.63 -17.35
CA LEU A 75 -19.35 -18.38 -16.82
C LEU A 75 -19.33 -17.43 -15.61
N LEU A 76 -18.33 -17.55 -14.74
CA LEU A 76 -18.13 -16.60 -13.64
C LEU A 76 -17.78 -15.20 -14.16
N PHE A 77 -16.97 -15.13 -15.23
CA PHE A 77 -16.65 -13.90 -15.91
C PHE A 77 -17.90 -13.24 -16.52
N ASP A 78 -18.76 -14.01 -17.20
CA ASP A 78 -20.06 -13.53 -17.71
C ASP A 78 -20.96 -13.04 -16.57
N LYS A 79 -21.04 -13.79 -15.47
CA LYS A 79 -21.82 -13.40 -14.27
C LYS A 79 -21.32 -12.08 -13.69
N TYR A 80 -20.01 -11.89 -13.58
CA TYR A 80 -19.42 -10.72 -12.94
C TYR A 80 -19.53 -9.45 -13.79
N TYR A 81 -19.16 -9.53 -15.07
CA TYR A 81 -19.29 -8.40 -15.99
C TYR A 81 -20.73 -8.18 -16.47
N GLY A 82 -21.63 -9.11 -16.13
CA GLY A 82 -23.06 -9.01 -16.37
C GLY A 82 -23.41 -8.91 -17.86
N PHE A 83 -22.64 -9.53 -18.76
CA PHE A 83 -22.91 -9.38 -20.21
C PHE A 83 -24.28 -9.94 -20.57
N THR A 84 -24.61 -11.14 -20.08
CA THR A 84 -25.93 -11.73 -20.32
C THR A 84 -27.05 -10.92 -19.65
N ASN A 85 -26.91 -10.58 -18.36
CA ASN A 85 -27.98 -9.87 -17.65
C ASN A 85 -28.24 -8.47 -18.25
N SER A 86 -27.17 -7.74 -18.58
CA SER A 86 -27.27 -6.45 -19.26
C SER A 86 -27.91 -6.58 -20.63
N TRP A 87 -27.55 -7.60 -21.41
CA TRP A 87 -28.16 -7.86 -22.71
C TRP A 87 -29.67 -8.09 -22.60
N VAL A 88 -30.10 -8.99 -21.71
CA VAL A 88 -31.51 -9.31 -21.50
C VAL A 88 -32.29 -8.06 -21.09
N ARG A 89 -31.76 -7.29 -20.14
CA ARG A 89 -32.41 -6.04 -19.71
C ARG A 89 -32.52 -5.03 -20.82
N PHE A 90 -31.46 -4.76 -21.57
CA PHE A 90 -31.51 -3.82 -22.69
C PHE A 90 -32.55 -4.23 -23.74
N VAL A 91 -32.69 -5.53 -24.02
CA VAL A 91 -33.72 -6.04 -24.92
C VAL A 91 -35.12 -5.80 -24.36
N MET A 92 -35.37 -6.14 -23.09
CA MET A 92 -36.68 -5.97 -22.45
C MET A 92 -37.07 -4.49 -22.37
N THR A 93 -36.18 -3.63 -21.88
CA THR A 93 -36.43 -2.19 -21.78
C THR A 93 -36.66 -1.56 -23.14
N ARG A 94 -35.91 -1.97 -24.17
CA ARG A 94 -36.19 -1.53 -25.54
C ARG A 94 -37.60 -1.93 -25.99
N MET A 95 -38.01 -3.18 -25.75
CA MET A 95 -39.35 -3.66 -26.10
C MET A 95 -40.43 -2.82 -25.42
N ASP A 96 -40.27 -2.55 -24.13
CA ASP A 96 -41.21 -1.76 -23.34
C ASP A 96 -41.27 -0.30 -23.81
N LEU A 97 -40.13 0.34 -24.06
CA LEU A 97 -40.07 1.71 -24.59
C LEU A 97 -40.69 1.80 -25.99
N THR A 98 -40.47 0.79 -26.84
CA THR A 98 -41.05 0.72 -28.18
C THR A 98 -42.57 0.54 -28.11
N ASN A 99 -43.05 -0.33 -27.23
CA ASN A 99 -44.47 -0.55 -27.00
C ASN A 99 -45.15 0.72 -26.47
N MET A 100 -44.53 1.39 -25.49
CA MET A 100 -45.02 2.65 -24.93
C MET A 100 -45.11 3.75 -25.99
N ARG A 101 -44.07 3.90 -26.83
CA ARG A 101 -44.08 4.85 -27.96
C ARG A 101 -45.21 4.54 -28.94
N ASN A 102 -45.34 3.28 -29.37
CA ASN A 102 -46.36 2.88 -30.35
C ASN A 102 -47.77 3.11 -29.80
N THR A 103 -48.01 2.74 -28.54
CA THR A 103 -49.28 2.97 -27.84
C THR A 103 -49.59 4.46 -27.75
N PHE A 104 -48.61 5.29 -27.41
CA PHE A 104 -48.78 6.74 -27.37
C PHE A 104 -49.14 7.31 -28.75
N VAL A 105 -48.43 6.92 -29.82
CA VAL A 105 -48.71 7.37 -31.19
C VAL A 105 -50.15 7.02 -31.61
N GLN A 106 -50.58 5.78 -31.37
CA GLN A 106 -51.93 5.35 -31.70
C GLN A 106 -53.00 6.14 -30.93
N ARG A 107 -52.80 6.32 -29.61
CA ARG A 107 -53.72 7.13 -28.77
C ARG A 107 -53.72 8.59 -29.20
N TRP A 108 -52.56 9.15 -29.53
CA TRP A 108 -52.43 10.52 -29.99
C TRP A 108 -53.20 10.77 -31.28
N GLN A 109 -53.09 9.87 -32.25
CA GLN A 109 -53.85 9.94 -33.51
C GLN A 109 -55.36 9.87 -33.26
N SER A 110 -55.79 8.92 -32.42
CA SER A 110 -57.20 8.79 -32.02
C SER A 110 -57.72 10.06 -31.34
N ASN A 111 -56.97 10.60 -30.39
CA ASN A 111 -57.32 11.83 -29.68
C ASN A 111 -57.37 13.04 -30.61
N LEU A 112 -56.42 13.17 -31.54
CA LEU A 112 -56.41 14.27 -32.51
C LEU A 112 -57.67 14.25 -33.40
N LEU A 113 -58.01 13.09 -33.95
CA LEU A 113 -59.19 12.93 -34.80
C LEU A 113 -60.50 13.18 -34.04
N THR A 114 -60.58 12.74 -32.78
CA THR A 114 -61.80 12.87 -31.96
C THR A 114 -62.03 14.31 -31.47
N ASN A 115 -60.96 15.11 -31.37
CA ASN A 115 -61.00 16.45 -30.77
C ASN A 115 -60.77 17.59 -31.79
N THR A 116 -60.97 17.32 -33.07
CA THR A 116 -60.91 18.35 -34.13
C THR A 116 -62.33 18.89 -34.41
N PRO A 117 -62.58 20.21 -34.39
CA PRO A 117 -61.61 21.30 -34.22
C PRO A 117 -61.11 21.46 -32.78
N LEU A 118 -59.83 21.82 -32.64
CA LEU A 118 -59.17 21.97 -31.34
C LEU A 118 -59.70 23.17 -30.56
N THR A 119 -60.26 22.90 -29.39
CA THR A 119 -60.63 23.92 -28.40
C THR A 119 -59.53 24.02 -27.35
N PRO A 120 -59.44 25.10 -26.56
CA PRO A 120 -58.47 25.20 -25.47
C PRO A 120 -58.54 24.03 -24.47
N ILE A 121 -59.76 23.55 -24.19
CA ILE A 121 -60.00 22.42 -23.27
C ILE A 121 -59.47 21.13 -23.87
N THR A 122 -59.80 20.84 -25.14
CA THR A 122 -59.35 19.61 -25.79
C THR A 122 -57.85 19.60 -26.07
N PHE A 123 -57.26 20.76 -26.35
CA PHE A 123 -55.81 20.91 -26.44
C PHE A 123 -55.13 20.62 -25.11
N ALA A 124 -55.68 21.07 -23.98
CA ALA A 124 -55.14 20.77 -22.65
C ALA A 124 -55.11 19.25 -22.37
N TYR A 125 -56.16 18.50 -22.74
CA TYR A 125 -56.17 17.04 -22.62
C TYR A 125 -55.09 16.35 -23.49
N MET A 126 -54.81 16.90 -24.66
CA MET A 126 -53.72 16.38 -25.50
C MET A 126 -52.35 16.65 -24.86
N ILE A 127 -52.12 17.86 -24.31
CA ILE A 127 -50.88 18.15 -23.58
C ILE A 127 -50.71 17.23 -22.37
N ASP A 128 -51.78 16.96 -21.62
CA ASP A 128 -51.74 16.02 -20.49
C ASP A 128 -51.31 14.61 -20.92
N SER A 129 -51.85 14.12 -22.05
CA SER A 129 -51.44 12.83 -22.62
C SER A 129 -49.94 12.78 -22.96
N LEU A 130 -49.37 13.90 -23.42
CA LEU A 130 -47.94 14.02 -23.71
C LEU A 130 -47.10 13.99 -22.42
N ILE A 131 -47.54 14.70 -21.38
CA ILE A 131 -46.88 14.74 -20.07
C ILE A 131 -46.87 13.35 -19.43
N VAL A 132 -48.02 12.66 -19.42
CA VAL A 132 -48.16 11.30 -18.89
C VAL A 132 -47.21 10.34 -19.61
N PHE A 133 -47.15 10.41 -20.95
CA PHE A 133 -46.24 9.59 -21.73
C PHE A 133 -44.76 9.89 -21.42
N GLN A 134 -44.38 11.17 -21.38
CA GLN A 134 -43.00 11.57 -21.09
C GLN A 134 -42.56 11.12 -19.67
N ASN A 135 -43.44 11.27 -18.69
CA ASN A 135 -43.17 10.82 -17.32
C ASN A 135 -43.05 9.30 -17.25
N GLY A 136 -43.96 8.55 -17.88
CA GLY A 136 -43.88 7.09 -17.95
C GLY A 136 -42.61 6.60 -18.65
N PHE A 137 -42.19 7.28 -19.72
CA PHE A 137 -40.96 6.94 -20.44
C PHE A 137 -39.72 7.16 -19.58
N ASN A 138 -39.62 8.31 -18.91
CA ASN A 138 -38.48 8.61 -18.04
C ASN A 138 -38.46 7.71 -16.80
N GLU A 139 -39.61 7.37 -16.26
CA GLU A 139 -39.75 6.49 -15.10
C GLU A 139 -39.28 5.06 -15.42
N LEU A 140 -39.58 4.56 -16.63
CA LEU A 140 -39.10 3.25 -17.07
C LEU A 140 -37.58 3.22 -17.20
N VAL A 141 -36.97 4.27 -17.76
CA VAL A 141 -35.50 4.41 -17.84
C VAL A 141 -34.87 4.52 -16.45
N ARG A 142 -35.49 5.29 -15.54
CA ARG A 142 -35.03 5.42 -14.15
C ARG A 142 -35.07 4.09 -13.41
N THR A 143 -36.20 3.37 -13.51
CA THR A 143 -36.39 2.05 -12.88
C THR A 143 -35.35 1.05 -13.37
N GLU A 144 -35.06 1.04 -14.67
CA GLU A 144 -34.03 0.18 -15.24
C GLU A 144 -32.62 0.53 -14.75
N THR A 145 -32.31 1.82 -14.65
CA THR A 145 -31.03 2.31 -14.11
C THR A 145 -30.87 1.96 -12.64
N GLU A 146 -31.95 2.03 -11.85
CA GLU A 146 -31.94 1.63 -10.44
C GLU A 146 -31.78 0.12 -10.27
N ALA A 147 -32.46 -0.67 -11.10
CA ALA A 147 -32.28 -2.12 -11.14
C ALA A 147 -30.82 -2.48 -11.45
N TRP A 148 -30.19 -1.74 -12.38
CA TRP A 148 -28.76 -1.87 -12.66
C TRP A 148 -27.86 -1.61 -11.48
N SER A 149 -28.07 -0.49 -10.80
CA SER A 149 -27.25 -0.12 -9.66
C SER A 149 -27.35 -1.17 -8.55
N LYS A 150 -28.56 -1.69 -8.30
CA LYS A 150 -28.78 -2.75 -7.30
C LYS A 150 -28.09 -4.04 -7.69
N GLU A 151 -28.24 -4.48 -8.93
CA GLU A 151 -27.62 -5.70 -9.44
C GLU A 151 -26.08 -5.62 -9.38
N PHE A 152 -25.50 -4.47 -9.74
CA PHE A 152 -24.06 -4.25 -9.66
C PHE A 152 -23.55 -4.28 -8.21
N GLN A 153 -24.24 -3.60 -7.30
CA GLN A 153 -23.90 -3.62 -5.87
C GLN A 153 -24.02 -5.02 -5.27
N GLN A 154 -25.06 -5.77 -5.62
CA GLN A 154 -25.25 -7.15 -5.18
C GLN A 154 -24.15 -8.06 -5.73
N GLY A 155 -23.79 -7.92 -7.02
CA GLY A 155 -22.69 -8.68 -7.63
C GLY A 155 -21.35 -8.43 -6.94
N LEU A 156 -21.06 -7.18 -6.56
CA LEU A 156 -19.87 -6.84 -5.77
C LEU A 156 -19.89 -7.44 -4.36
N ALA A 157 -21.04 -7.40 -3.68
CA ALA A 157 -21.20 -7.97 -2.35
C ALA A 157 -21.03 -9.50 -2.35
N GLU A 158 -21.62 -10.19 -3.34
CA GLU A 158 -21.46 -11.64 -3.53
C GLU A 158 -19.99 -12.00 -3.78
N LEU A 159 -19.26 -11.21 -4.59
CA LEU A 159 -17.84 -11.44 -4.86
C LEU A 159 -16.99 -11.25 -3.58
N MET A 160 -17.20 -10.17 -2.83
CA MET A 160 -16.46 -9.93 -1.59
C MET A 160 -16.72 -11.04 -0.56
N SER A 161 -17.96 -11.51 -0.48
CA SER A 161 -18.34 -12.64 0.38
C SER A 161 -17.62 -13.93 -0.04
N ALA A 162 -17.66 -14.27 -1.33
CA ALA A 162 -16.99 -15.47 -1.85
C ALA A 162 -15.46 -15.44 -1.64
N LEU A 163 -14.82 -14.29 -1.90
CA LEU A 163 -13.39 -14.09 -1.65
C LEU A 163 -13.04 -14.22 -0.17
N LYS A 164 -13.88 -13.65 0.71
CA LYS A 164 -13.69 -13.79 2.16
C LYS A 164 -13.82 -15.25 2.60
N THR A 165 -14.85 -15.97 2.16
CA THR A 165 -15.02 -17.39 2.48
C THR A 165 -13.83 -18.23 2.01
N GLN A 166 -13.33 -17.98 0.79
CA GLN A 166 -12.15 -18.67 0.27
C GLN A 166 -10.90 -18.34 1.09
N SER A 167 -10.70 -17.07 1.44
CA SER A 167 -9.61 -16.62 2.32
C SER A 167 -9.68 -17.29 3.70
N ASP A 168 -10.86 -17.34 4.30
CA ASP A 168 -11.08 -17.95 5.62
C ASP A 168 -10.85 -19.47 5.58
N THR A 169 -11.26 -20.13 4.49
CA THR A 169 -11.02 -21.57 4.29
C THR A 169 -9.53 -21.85 4.14
N ILE A 170 -8.82 -21.09 3.30
CA ILE A 170 -7.37 -21.21 3.14
C ILE A 170 -6.66 -20.96 4.47
N LYS A 171 -7.06 -19.92 5.20
CA LYS A 171 -6.52 -19.63 6.54
C LYS A 171 -6.75 -20.78 7.51
N SER A 172 -7.95 -21.33 7.56
CA SER A 172 -8.28 -22.47 8.42
C SER A 172 -7.48 -23.73 8.05
N GLU A 173 -7.21 -23.95 6.77
CA GLU A 173 -6.41 -25.08 6.30
C GLU A 173 -4.93 -24.89 6.63
N ILE A 174 -4.41 -23.67 6.53
CA ILE A 174 -3.06 -23.31 6.98
C ILE A 174 -2.94 -23.50 8.49
N ASP A 175 -3.90 -23.01 9.28
CA ASP A 175 -3.91 -23.15 10.74
C ASP A 175 -4.00 -24.62 11.15
N ARG A 176 -4.81 -25.42 10.44
CA ARG A 176 -4.89 -26.87 10.64
C ARG A 176 -3.56 -27.56 10.34
N LYS A 177 -2.90 -27.23 9.22
CA LYS A 177 -1.57 -27.76 8.89
C LYS A 177 -0.54 -27.38 9.95
N ARG A 178 -0.53 -26.12 10.38
CA ARG A 178 0.35 -25.62 11.44
C ARG A 178 0.14 -26.33 12.78
N GLN A 179 -1.12 -26.61 13.16
CA GLN A 179 -1.41 -27.38 14.37
C GLN A 179 -0.92 -28.84 14.28
N VAL A 180 -1.02 -29.46 13.10
CA VAL A 180 -0.47 -30.81 12.88
C VAL A 180 1.05 -30.80 13.00
N GLU A 181 1.72 -29.81 12.41
CA GLU A 181 3.18 -29.63 12.51
C GLU A 181 3.62 -29.38 13.96
N ILE A 182 2.92 -28.52 14.71
CA ILE A 182 3.19 -28.27 16.13
C ILE A 182 3.05 -29.56 16.94
N ARG A 183 1.99 -30.34 16.73
CA ARG A 183 1.81 -31.64 17.44
C ARG A 183 2.89 -32.66 17.06
N GLN A 184 3.38 -32.65 15.83
CA GLN A 184 4.50 -33.50 15.42
C GLN A 184 5.80 -33.06 16.11
N GLN A 185 6.07 -31.76 16.17
CA GLN A 185 7.24 -31.21 16.87
C GLN A 185 7.18 -31.41 18.40
N GLU A 186 6.00 -31.34 19.02
CA GLU A 186 5.82 -31.65 20.44
C GLU A 186 6.08 -33.14 20.74
N ASN A 187 5.61 -34.04 19.87
CA ASN A 187 5.89 -35.47 19.98
C ASN A 187 7.38 -35.82 19.75
N GLU A 188 8.11 -35.00 18.97
CA GLU A 188 9.57 -35.11 18.82
C GLU A 188 10.33 -34.50 20.02
N LYS A 189 9.83 -33.41 20.60
CA LYS A 189 10.39 -32.79 21.82
C LYS A 189 10.24 -33.67 23.05
N ASP A 190 9.13 -34.40 23.20
CA ASP A 190 8.97 -35.34 24.31
C ASP A 190 9.87 -36.58 24.18
N LYS A 191 10.41 -36.88 22.99
CA LYS A 191 11.51 -37.85 22.82
C LYS A 191 12.88 -37.29 23.20
N THR A 192 13.05 -35.97 23.29
CA THR A 192 14.35 -35.31 23.58
C THR A 192 14.46 -34.74 25.01
N LYS A 193 13.39 -34.76 25.82
CA LYS A 193 13.39 -34.33 27.24
C LYS A 193 14.09 -35.30 28.22
N SER A 194 15.18 -35.94 27.80
CA SER A 194 16.09 -36.67 28.70
C SER A 194 17.56 -36.33 28.42
N ALA A 195 17.84 -35.08 28.05
CA ALA A 195 19.20 -34.55 27.96
C ALA A 195 19.30 -33.29 28.84
N ALA A 196 20.36 -33.20 29.63
CA ALA A 196 20.64 -32.07 30.51
C ALA A 196 20.67 -30.75 29.71
N LEU A 197 20.09 -29.68 30.26
CA LEU A 197 20.14 -28.34 29.69
C LEU A 197 21.60 -27.89 29.57
N ILE A 198 21.98 -27.42 28.38
CA ILE A 198 23.32 -26.91 28.12
C ILE A 198 23.33 -25.41 28.37
N ASP A 199 24.28 -24.93 29.16
CA ASP A 199 24.51 -23.49 29.34
C ASP A 199 24.97 -22.88 28.01
N ILE A 200 24.32 -21.81 27.52
CA ILE A 200 24.69 -21.15 26.26
C ILE A 200 26.12 -20.61 26.29
N HIS A 201 26.67 -20.29 27.48
CA HIS A 201 28.03 -19.80 27.62
C HIS A 201 29.10 -20.86 27.35
N SER A 202 28.71 -22.13 27.18
CA SER A 202 29.61 -23.17 26.68
C SER A 202 29.96 -23.03 25.18
N LEU A 203 29.23 -22.18 24.44
CA LEU A 203 29.44 -21.98 23.00
C LEU A 203 30.38 -20.80 22.70
N PRO A 204 31.03 -20.77 21.52
CA PRO A 204 31.73 -19.60 21.02
C PRO A 204 30.81 -18.38 20.89
N SER A 205 31.32 -17.17 21.12
CA SER A 205 30.53 -15.93 21.17
C SER A 205 29.66 -15.66 19.94
N GLU A 206 30.13 -16.00 18.73
CA GLU A 206 29.35 -15.81 17.49
C GLU A 206 28.17 -16.79 17.39
N GLU A 207 28.33 -18.01 17.91
CA GLU A 207 27.24 -18.99 18.01
C GLU A 207 26.23 -18.57 19.08
N GLN A 208 26.70 -18.05 20.22
CA GLN A 208 25.84 -17.47 21.26
C GLN A 208 24.94 -16.38 20.66
N LYS A 209 25.53 -15.37 19.99
CA LYS A 209 24.77 -14.28 19.35
C LYS A 209 23.76 -14.80 18.35
N THR A 210 24.12 -15.79 17.55
CA THR A 210 23.21 -16.38 16.56
C THR A 210 21.99 -17.03 17.22
N ILE A 211 22.20 -17.86 18.25
CA ILE A 211 21.13 -18.56 18.98
C ILE A 211 20.27 -17.55 19.75
N ILE A 212 20.88 -16.56 20.41
CA ILE A 212 20.17 -15.49 21.13
C ILE A 212 19.31 -14.68 20.15
N ASN A 213 19.83 -14.31 18.98
CA ASN A 213 19.08 -13.56 17.98
C ASN A 213 17.84 -14.34 17.50
N GLN A 214 17.99 -15.65 17.26
CA GLN A 214 16.88 -16.52 16.88
C GLN A 214 15.84 -16.63 17.99
N ALA A 215 16.28 -16.79 19.25
CA ALA A 215 15.41 -16.80 20.42
C ALA A 215 14.63 -15.48 20.53
N ILE A 216 15.28 -14.34 20.28
CA ILE A 216 14.64 -13.02 20.28
C ILE A 216 13.55 -12.95 19.20
N ILE A 217 13.90 -13.23 17.95
CA ILE A 217 12.97 -13.14 16.81
C ILE A 217 11.73 -14.01 17.03
N GLN A 218 11.91 -15.22 17.57
CA GLN A 218 10.81 -16.17 17.74
C GLN A 218 9.84 -15.81 18.89
N ASN A 219 10.30 -15.07 19.90
CA ASN A 219 9.51 -14.78 21.11
C ASN A 219 9.11 -13.30 21.25
N MET A 220 9.57 -12.42 20.36
CA MET A 220 9.38 -10.97 20.44
C MET A 220 7.92 -10.55 20.65
N ASP A 221 6.98 -11.04 19.82
CA ASP A 221 5.55 -10.71 19.92
C ASP A 221 4.95 -11.15 21.27
N THR A 222 5.43 -12.27 21.81
CA THR A 222 4.99 -12.76 23.11
C THR A 222 5.50 -11.85 24.21
N TRP A 223 6.76 -11.46 24.16
CA TRP A 223 7.36 -10.58 25.18
C TRP A 223 6.75 -9.18 25.18
N GLU A 224 6.47 -8.61 24.01
CA GLU A 224 5.81 -7.31 23.90
C GLU A 224 4.45 -7.28 24.60
N THR A 225 3.69 -8.39 24.53
CA THR A 225 2.36 -8.49 25.14
C THR A 225 2.37 -8.99 26.58
N THR A 226 3.45 -9.64 27.03
CA THR A 226 3.51 -10.29 28.35
C THR A 226 4.38 -9.57 29.36
N ILE A 227 5.43 -8.86 28.94
CA ILE A 227 6.37 -8.18 29.84
C ILE A 227 5.89 -6.75 30.12
N GLN A 228 5.72 -6.42 31.39
CA GLN A 228 5.29 -5.09 31.81
C GLN A 228 6.36 -4.07 31.49
N ASN A 229 5.94 -2.87 31.04
CA ASN A 229 6.83 -1.76 30.73
C ASN A 229 7.81 -2.05 29.59
N TYR A 230 7.60 -3.10 28.78
CA TYR A 230 8.48 -3.48 27.68
C TYR A 230 8.65 -2.34 26.67
N THR A 231 9.91 -2.01 26.33
CA THR A 231 10.27 -1.05 25.27
C THR A 231 11.12 -1.67 24.17
N GLY A 232 11.71 -2.85 24.41
CA GLY A 232 12.49 -3.56 23.42
C GLY A 232 13.33 -4.68 24.00
N VAL A 233 14.10 -5.34 23.15
CA VAL A 233 15.00 -6.44 23.52
C VAL A 233 16.21 -6.45 22.58
N ALA A 234 17.38 -6.80 23.11
CA ALA A 234 18.61 -6.90 22.34
C ALA A 234 19.55 -7.99 22.86
N ILE A 235 20.61 -8.25 22.08
CA ILE A 235 21.75 -9.07 22.48
C ILE A 235 22.75 -8.14 23.17
N ALA A 236 23.14 -8.44 24.40
CA ALA A 236 24.14 -7.67 25.12
C ALA A 236 25.01 -8.58 26.00
N ASN A 237 26.09 -8.04 26.54
CA ASN A 237 26.78 -8.67 27.66
C ASN A 237 26.00 -8.42 28.95
N LYS A 238 26.04 -9.38 29.87
CA LYS A 238 25.41 -9.23 31.19
C LYS A 238 26.10 -8.11 31.96
N LEU A 239 25.32 -7.25 32.61
CA LEU A 239 25.83 -6.14 33.44
C LEU A 239 25.71 -6.49 34.93
N THR A 240 26.70 -6.09 35.76
CA THR A 240 26.62 -6.21 37.23
C THR A 240 26.40 -4.87 37.92
N GLY A 241 25.40 -4.86 38.81
CA GLY A 241 25.17 -3.79 39.78
C GLY A 241 24.80 -2.44 39.15
N ASN A 242 24.84 -1.39 39.97
CA ASN A 242 24.53 -0.02 39.54
C ASN A 242 25.62 0.59 38.66
N THR A 243 26.81 -0.03 38.59
CA THR A 243 27.97 0.48 37.83
C THR A 243 27.92 0.13 36.35
N GLN A 244 26.95 -0.66 35.89
CA GLN A 244 26.82 -1.11 34.49
C GLN A 244 28.12 -1.70 33.92
N ALA A 245 28.93 -2.34 34.77
CA ALA A 245 30.15 -3.00 34.33
C ALA A 245 29.79 -4.33 33.68
N VAL A 246 30.46 -4.66 32.58
CA VAL A 246 30.32 -5.96 31.91
C VAL A 246 30.85 -7.05 32.84
N VAL A 247 30.02 -8.08 33.10
CA VAL A 247 30.37 -9.19 33.99
C VAL A 247 31.44 -10.09 33.36
N ASP A 248 31.27 -10.38 32.08
CA ASP A 248 32.17 -11.19 31.26
C ASP A 248 31.97 -10.78 29.79
N GLU A 249 33.07 -10.40 29.12
CA GLU A 249 33.09 -9.94 27.73
C GLU A 249 32.67 -11.04 26.74
N ASN A 250 32.72 -12.31 27.15
CA ASN A 250 32.38 -13.46 26.31
C ASN A 250 31.02 -14.08 26.65
N ALA A 251 30.30 -13.55 27.64
CA ALA A 251 29.01 -14.06 28.09
C ALA A 251 27.86 -13.17 27.61
N TYR A 252 27.19 -13.58 26.53
CA TYR A 252 26.04 -12.86 25.99
C TYR A 252 24.74 -13.29 26.67
N CYS A 253 23.79 -12.37 26.73
CA CYS A 253 22.46 -12.56 27.30
C CYS A 253 21.39 -11.85 26.44
N ILE A 254 20.13 -12.14 26.73
CA ILE A 254 19.00 -11.35 26.22
C ILE A 254 18.78 -10.18 27.18
N GLN A 255 19.06 -8.96 26.73
CA GLN A 255 18.79 -7.76 27.53
C GLN A 255 17.44 -7.15 27.14
N PHE A 256 16.53 -7.10 28.09
CA PHE A 256 15.22 -6.47 27.95
C PHE A 256 15.32 -4.99 28.33
N TYR A 257 14.73 -4.14 27.51
CA TYR A 257 14.53 -2.73 27.81
C TYR A 257 13.14 -2.53 28.38
N VAL A 258 13.07 -1.81 29.50
CA VAL A 258 11.80 -1.43 30.13
C VAL A 258 11.75 0.06 30.43
N THR A 259 10.54 0.65 30.45
CA THR A 259 10.36 2.05 30.85
C THR A 259 10.70 2.27 32.32
N GLN A 260 10.38 1.31 33.18
CA GLN A 260 10.64 1.37 34.62
C GLN A 260 10.77 -0.04 35.20
N LYS A 261 11.77 -0.29 36.05
CA LYS A 261 11.89 -1.53 36.83
C LYS A 261 10.84 -1.56 37.95
N VAL A 262 10.10 -2.66 38.03
CA VAL A 262 9.13 -2.89 39.11
C VAL A 262 9.69 -3.95 40.05
N THR A 263 9.98 -3.56 41.29
CA THR A 263 10.58 -4.46 42.30
C THR A 263 9.54 -5.27 43.09
N ASN A 264 8.27 -4.90 43.05
CA ASN A 264 7.17 -5.57 43.74
C ASN A 264 6.05 -5.93 42.75
N LEU A 265 6.17 -7.07 42.08
CA LEU A 265 5.10 -7.60 41.23
C LEU A 265 3.93 -8.08 42.10
N THR A 266 2.70 -7.79 41.66
CA THR A 266 1.50 -8.28 42.36
C THR A 266 1.45 -9.81 42.24
N PRO A 267 1.23 -10.57 43.33
CA PRO A 267 1.18 -12.04 43.26
C PRO A 267 0.19 -12.51 42.18
N GLY A 268 0.68 -13.29 41.21
CA GLY A 268 -0.12 -13.81 40.09
C GLY A 268 0.03 -13.08 38.75
N THR A 269 0.87 -12.03 38.65
CA THR A 269 1.21 -11.43 37.34
C THR A 269 2.30 -12.25 36.62
N THR A 270 2.00 -12.75 35.42
CA THR A 270 2.95 -13.44 34.51
C THR A 270 3.92 -12.49 33.79
N SER A 271 4.17 -11.32 34.37
CA SER A 271 4.70 -10.14 33.66
C SER A 271 6.17 -9.81 33.99
N SER A 272 6.85 -10.69 34.71
CA SER A 272 8.29 -10.60 34.98
C SER A 272 9.10 -11.04 33.76
N VAL A 273 10.17 -10.31 33.46
CA VAL A 273 11.25 -10.82 32.60
C VAL A 273 11.75 -12.14 33.19
N PRO A 274 11.76 -13.26 32.44
CA PRO A 274 12.24 -14.53 32.96
C PRO A 274 13.75 -14.45 33.23
N THR A 275 14.26 -15.09 34.27
CA THR A 275 15.71 -15.08 34.58
C THR A 275 16.54 -15.76 33.49
N GLU A 276 15.95 -16.74 32.81
CA GLU A 276 16.54 -17.46 31.68
C GLU A 276 15.46 -17.77 30.63
N VAL A 277 15.84 -17.74 29.36
CA VAL A 277 15.01 -18.15 28.23
C VAL A 277 15.52 -19.48 27.71
N LEU A 278 14.66 -20.50 27.69
CA LEU A 278 15.00 -21.82 27.15
C LEU A 278 14.78 -21.84 25.63
N TYR A 279 15.84 -22.08 24.88
CA TYR A 279 15.78 -22.11 23.42
C TYR A 279 16.69 -23.19 22.82
N GLN A 280 16.12 -24.06 21.99
CA GLN A 280 16.83 -25.16 21.32
C GLN A 280 17.71 -26.03 22.25
N GLY A 281 17.29 -26.24 23.51
CA GLY A 281 18.04 -27.03 24.50
C GLY A 281 19.10 -26.23 25.28
N TYR A 282 19.28 -24.95 24.97
CA TYR A 282 20.14 -24.04 25.69
C TYR A 282 19.37 -23.24 26.74
N SER A 283 20.00 -22.98 27.88
CA SER A 283 19.55 -21.95 28.82
C SER A 283 20.24 -20.62 28.52
N ILE A 284 19.46 -19.59 28.17
CA ILE A 284 19.97 -18.27 27.82
C ILE A 284 19.68 -17.30 28.96
N PRO A 285 20.69 -16.73 29.64
CA PRO A 285 20.45 -15.77 30.70
C PRO A 285 19.82 -14.49 30.14
N THR A 286 19.06 -13.81 30.98
CA THR A 286 18.50 -12.49 30.67
C THR A 286 19.11 -11.40 31.54
N ASP A 287 18.95 -10.17 31.08
CA ASP A 287 19.23 -8.95 31.84
C ASP A 287 18.12 -7.93 31.59
N VAL A 288 17.96 -6.96 32.49
CA VAL A 288 16.93 -5.92 32.39
C VAL A 288 17.58 -4.55 32.57
N LEU A 289 17.47 -3.72 31.53
CA LEU A 289 17.92 -2.34 31.54
C LEU A 289 16.71 -1.40 31.56
N GLU A 290 16.69 -0.49 32.54
CA GLU A 290 15.70 0.58 32.58
C GLU A 290 16.14 1.70 31.64
N THR A 291 15.31 2.00 30.64
CA THR A 291 15.61 2.97 29.59
C THR A 291 14.74 4.23 29.67
N GLY A 292 13.74 4.25 30.55
CA GLY A 292 12.73 5.30 30.55
C GLY A 292 11.76 5.19 29.37
N ILE A 293 10.93 6.21 29.17
CA ILE A 293 10.09 6.32 27.97
C ILE A 293 11.01 6.72 26.81
N ILE A 294 11.17 5.84 25.82
CA ILE A 294 11.83 6.18 24.56
C ILE A 294 10.86 7.02 23.73
N GLU A 295 10.89 8.33 23.93
CA GLU A 295 10.13 9.27 23.10
C GLU A 295 10.90 9.55 21.81
N SER A 296 10.28 9.34 20.65
CA SER A 296 10.82 9.86 19.39
C SER A 296 10.73 11.38 19.41
N GLY A 297 11.87 12.07 19.49
CA GLY A 297 11.91 13.51 19.36
C GLY A 297 11.52 13.91 17.94
N ASN A 298 10.38 14.59 17.77
CA ASN A 298 10.04 15.19 16.48
C ASN A 298 11.07 16.30 16.18
N PHE A 299 11.79 16.19 15.06
CA PHE A 299 12.66 17.25 14.55
C PHE A 299 11.88 18.18 13.61
N THR A 300 10.96 18.95 14.18
CA THR A 300 10.08 19.83 13.41
C THR A 300 10.79 21.06 12.88
N GLY A 301 11.89 21.50 13.50
CA GLY A 301 12.53 22.79 13.23
C GLY A 301 11.86 23.98 13.93
N VAL A 302 10.87 23.72 14.78
CA VAL A 302 10.23 24.71 15.66
C VAL A 302 11.30 25.36 16.55
N GLY A 303 11.29 26.69 16.61
CA GLY A 303 12.21 27.47 17.46
C GLY A 303 13.62 27.70 16.91
N ILE A 304 13.95 27.16 15.73
CA ILE A 304 15.20 27.52 15.06
C ILE A 304 15.09 28.96 14.54
N ASN A 305 16.03 29.82 14.96
CA ASN A 305 16.19 31.18 14.42
C ASN A 305 17.30 31.15 13.36
N GLY A 306 16.94 31.26 12.09
CA GLY A 306 17.89 31.25 10.96
C GLY A 306 17.56 30.19 9.89
N PRO A 307 18.53 29.85 9.03
CA PRO A 307 18.34 28.88 7.96
C PRO A 307 17.85 27.54 8.50
N ARG A 308 16.93 26.91 7.79
CA ARG A 308 16.38 25.60 8.17
C ARG A 308 17.35 24.50 7.81
N PRO A 309 17.82 23.69 8.77
CA PRO A 309 18.66 22.55 8.46
C PRO A 309 17.86 21.46 7.74
N LEU A 310 18.58 20.64 7.00
CA LEU A 310 18.00 19.45 6.36
C LEU A 310 17.54 18.47 7.45
N GLY A 311 16.45 17.74 7.17
CA GLY A 311 15.75 16.91 8.16
C GLY A 311 14.58 17.60 8.85
N CYS A 312 14.45 18.93 8.77
CA CYS A 312 13.32 19.66 9.37
C CYS A 312 11.97 19.39 8.69
N SER A 313 10.89 19.69 9.41
CA SER A 313 9.54 19.68 8.85
C SER A 313 9.37 20.71 7.73
N ILE A 314 8.71 20.28 6.65
CA ILE A 314 8.22 21.18 5.61
C ILE A 314 6.78 20.85 5.22
N GLY A 315 6.09 21.85 4.68
CA GLY A 315 4.78 21.70 4.06
C GLY A 315 4.48 22.82 3.08
N LYS A 316 3.34 22.72 2.40
CA LYS A 316 2.83 23.76 1.50
C LYS A 316 1.78 24.59 2.24
N SER A 317 1.90 25.91 2.20
CA SER A 317 1.02 26.80 2.98
C SER A 317 -0.46 26.57 2.66
N GLY A 318 -1.29 26.53 3.70
CA GLY A 318 -2.72 26.24 3.63
C GLY A 318 -3.05 24.83 3.17
N ILE A 319 -2.12 23.87 3.28
CA ILE A 319 -2.35 22.46 2.98
C ILE A 319 -1.81 21.61 4.13
N LYS A 320 -2.66 20.69 4.63
CA LYS A 320 -2.31 19.71 5.67
C LYS A 320 -1.53 18.52 5.11
N ALA A 321 -0.44 18.80 4.39
CA ALA A 321 0.52 17.81 3.94
C ALA A 321 1.89 18.17 4.54
N VAL A 322 2.57 17.18 5.08
CA VAL A 322 3.82 17.36 5.80
C VAL A 322 4.83 16.31 5.38
N GLY A 323 6.09 16.73 5.33
CA GLY A 323 7.22 15.85 5.10
C GLY A 323 8.49 16.46 5.68
N THR A 324 9.61 16.00 5.17
CA THR A 324 10.95 16.37 5.60
C THR A 324 11.68 17.12 4.50
N LEU A 325 12.45 18.15 4.88
CA LEU A 325 13.38 18.83 4.00
C LEU A 325 14.57 17.91 3.68
N GLY A 326 14.70 17.52 2.41
CA GLY A 326 15.71 16.57 1.97
C GLY A 326 17.07 17.20 1.73
N LEU A 327 17.28 17.75 0.53
CA LEU A 327 18.56 18.37 0.14
C LEU A 327 18.38 19.81 -0.33
N ARG A 328 19.43 20.60 -0.17
CA ARG A 328 19.62 21.84 -0.91
C ARG A 328 20.46 21.52 -2.15
N VAL A 329 19.94 21.82 -3.33
CA VAL A 329 20.54 21.43 -4.60
C VAL A 329 20.60 22.59 -5.58
N GLN A 330 21.55 22.53 -6.51
CA GLN A 330 21.66 23.44 -7.65
C GLN A 330 21.65 22.60 -8.93
N LEU A 331 20.79 22.97 -9.88
CA LEU A 331 20.68 22.30 -11.18
C LEU A 331 21.77 22.83 -12.14
N PRO A 332 22.24 22.03 -13.12
CA PRO A 332 23.15 22.48 -14.16
C PRO A 332 22.61 23.72 -14.87
N ASP A 333 23.51 24.64 -15.18
CA ASP A 333 23.23 25.87 -15.92
C ASP A 333 22.23 26.83 -15.23
N ASP A 334 21.84 26.53 -14.00
CA ASP A 334 20.96 27.37 -13.20
C ASP A 334 21.73 27.96 -12.02
N LYS A 335 21.61 29.29 -11.84
CA LYS A 335 22.13 29.96 -10.63
C LYS A 335 21.17 29.86 -9.45
N GLN A 336 19.94 29.42 -9.71
CA GLN A 336 18.91 29.23 -8.69
C GLN A 336 19.22 28.01 -7.83
N VAL A 337 19.08 28.20 -6.51
CA VAL A 337 19.13 27.11 -5.53
C VAL A 337 17.73 26.56 -5.33
N TYR A 338 17.63 25.26 -5.15
CA TYR A 338 16.39 24.56 -4.92
C TYR A 338 16.46 23.76 -3.61
N GLY A 339 15.33 23.64 -2.93
CA GLY A 339 15.11 22.59 -1.94
C GLY A 339 14.47 21.38 -2.60
N LEU A 340 14.90 20.18 -2.20
CA LEU A 340 14.42 18.88 -2.66
C LEU A 340 13.64 18.18 -1.54
N SER A 341 12.49 17.62 -1.88
CA SER A 341 11.71 16.71 -1.03
C SER A 341 10.84 15.80 -1.91
N CYS A 342 9.89 15.06 -1.33
CA CYS A 342 8.98 14.21 -2.10
C CYS A 342 7.93 15.02 -2.87
N TYR A 343 7.52 14.51 -4.03
CA TYR A 343 6.44 15.10 -4.82
C TYR A 343 5.13 15.09 -4.05
N HIS A 344 4.79 13.99 -3.39
CA HIS A 344 3.54 13.90 -2.62
C HIS A 344 3.47 14.87 -1.43
N VAL A 345 4.61 15.42 -1.01
CA VAL A 345 4.69 16.45 0.05
C VAL A 345 4.49 17.84 -0.54
N LEU A 346 5.14 18.16 -1.67
CA LEU A 346 5.14 19.51 -2.26
C LEU A 346 3.99 19.77 -3.25
N PHE A 347 3.46 18.72 -3.87
CA PHE A 347 2.41 18.78 -4.88
C PHE A 347 1.19 17.90 -4.55
N PRO A 348 0.67 17.90 -3.31
CA PRO A 348 -0.40 17.00 -2.90
C PRO A 348 -1.74 17.29 -3.61
N THR A 349 -2.01 18.56 -3.95
CA THR A 349 -3.22 18.97 -4.67
C THR A 349 -3.15 18.54 -6.13
N GLU A 350 -1.99 18.76 -6.75
CA GLU A 350 -1.73 18.36 -8.13
C GLU A 350 -1.82 16.82 -8.25
N MET A 351 -1.20 16.09 -7.31
CA MET A 351 -1.31 14.65 -7.22
C MET A 351 -2.77 14.18 -7.08
N ALA A 352 -3.56 14.83 -6.22
CA ALA A 352 -4.98 14.52 -6.05
C ALA A 352 -5.82 14.74 -7.32
N ASN A 353 -5.36 15.62 -8.21
CA ASN A 353 -5.97 15.90 -9.50
C ASN A 353 -5.40 15.03 -10.64
N GLY A 354 -4.57 14.03 -10.32
CA GLY A 354 -3.94 13.16 -11.32
C GLY A 354 -2.83 13.83 -12.13
N ILE A 355 -2.28 14.94 -11.63
CA ILE A 355 -1.12 15.61 -12.21
C ILE A 355 0.11 15.07 -11.51
N PHE A 356 0.93 14.32 -12.26
CA PHE A 356 2.11 13.63 -11.74
C PHE A 356 3.43 14.20 -12.26
N GLN A 357 3.37 15.27 -13.04
CA GLN A 357 4.55 15.98 -13.50
C GLN A 357 4.23 17.47 -13.55
N ILE A 358 5.09 18.26 -12.90
CA ILE A 358 5.07 19.71 -12.99
C ILE A 358 6.37 20.10 -13.70
N PRO A 359 6.30 20.64 -14.93
CA PRO A 359 7.51 21.04 -15.65
C PRO A 359 8.14 22.28 -15.01
N LYS A 360 9.45 22.46 -15.23
CA LYS A 360 10.15 23.69 -14.82
C LYS A 360 9.52 24.90 -15.51
N PRO A 361 9.21 26.01 -14.80
CA PRO A 361 8.65 27.19 -15.42
C PRO A 361 9.62 27.82 -16.43
N ASN A 362 9.20 28.00 -17.69
CA ASN A 362 10.01 28.63 -18.75
C ASN A 362 9.98 30.17 -18.73
N GLY A 363 9.74 30.79 -17.57
CA GLY A 363 9.64 32.24 -17.40
C GLY A 363 8.21 32.79 -17.36
N THR A 364 7.98 33.72 -16.42
CA THR A 364 6.81 34.58 -16.15
C THR A 364 5.40 34.00 -16.03
N SER A 365 5.11 32.76 -16.44
CA SER A 365 3.79 32.16 -16.25
C SER A 365 3.83 31.03 -15.22
N THR A 366 3.78 31.37 -13.94
CA THR A 366 3.31 30.44 -12.91
C THR A 366 2.00 31.00 -12.38
N GLY A 367 0.89 30.28 -12.59
CA GLY A 367 -0.25 30.46 -11.68
C GLY A 367 0.30 30.33 -10.26
N LYS A 368 -0.13 31.19 -9.32
CA LYS A 368 0.44 31.32 -7.96
C LYS A 368 0.70 29.94 -7.34
N MET A 369 1.93 29.43 -7.50
CA MET A 369 2.39 28.26 -6.80
C MET A 369 2.46 28.65 -5.33
N LYS A 370 1.91 27.81 -4.46
CA LYS A 370 1.89 28.14 -3.04
C LYS A 370 3.29 28.05 -2.44
N ASP A 371 3.46 28.82 -1.38
CA ASP A 371 4.67 28.90 -0.59
C ASP A 371 4.97 27.59 0.12
N VAL A 372 6.25 27.25 0.18
CA VAL A 372 6.80 26.17 1.00
C VAL A 372 7.29 26.78 2.30
N ILE A 373 6.89 26.16 3.40
CA ILE A 373 7.07 26.69 4.75
C ILE A 373 7.70 25.65 5.66
N SER A 374 8.42 26.14 6.67
CA SER A 374 9.05 25.33 7.73
C SER A 374 9.01 26.05 9.08
N PRO A 375 8.56 25.40 10.16
CA PRO A 375 7.97 24.06 10.19
C PRO A 375 6.64 24.02 9.40
N SER A 376 6.11 22.83 9.10
CA SER A 376 4.78 22.72 8.49
C SER A 376 3.69 23.30 9.40
N GLU A 377 2.53 23.67 8.85
CA GLU A 377 1.39 24.17 9.63
C GLU A 377 0.89 23.18 10.70
N ILE A 378 1.10 21.87 10.49
CA ILE A 378 0.71 20.83 11.45
C ILE A 378 1.62 20.82 12.68
N ASP A 379 2.83 21.38 12.56
CA ASP A 379 3.86 21.39 13.60
C ASP A 379 3.89 22.68 14.43
N LEU A 380 3.02 23.63 14.12
CA LEU A 380 2.95 24.88 14.86
C LEU A 380 2.45 24.63 16.27
N THR A 381 3.07 25.32 17.23
CA THR A 381 2.70 25.26 18.64
C THR A 381 2.30 26.66 19.11
N PRO A 382 1.62 26.80 20.26
CA PRO A 382 1.33 28.12 20.81
C PRO A 382 2.57 29.01 21.00
N ALA A 383 3.73 28.40 21.28
CA ALA A 383 5.01 29.11 21.40
C ALA A 383 5.59 29.56 20.05
N PHE A 384 5.20 28.91 18.95
CA PHE A 384 5.66 29.20 17.59
C PHE A 384 4.47 29.15 16.62
N PRO A 385 3.61 30.19 16.66
CA PRO A 385 2.31 30.16 16.00
C PRO A 385 2.37 30.43 14.49
N SER A 386 3.54 30.75 13.95
CA SER A 386 3.69 31.13 12.55
C SER A 386 4.86 30.39 11.91
N PRO A 387 4.64 29.75 10.75
CA PRO A 387 5.69 29.07 10.04
C PRO A 387 6.58 30.09 9.31
N VAL A 388 7.80 29.70 8.94
CA VAL A 388 8.70 30.56 8.15
C VAL A 388 8.63 30.15 6.69
N PHE A 389 8.50 31.13 5.81
CA PHE A 389 8.63 30.96 4.37
C PHE A 389 10.06 30.54 4.03
N ILE A 390 10.22 29.46 3.28
CA ILE A 390 11.55 29.00 2.83
C ILE A 390 11.67 28.88 1.31
N GLY A 391 10.60 29.15 0.56
CA GLY A 391 10.63 29.09 -0.89
C GLY A 391 9.28 28.89 -1.56
N THR A 392 9.29 28.73 -2.88
CA THR A 392 8.08 28.53 -3.69
C THR A 392 8.20 27.25 -4.51
N ALA A 393 7.18 26.39 -4.45
CA ALA A 393 7.13 25.15 -5.22
C ALA A 393 7.34 25.43 -6.72
N SER A 394 8.19 24.62 -7.37
CA SER A 394 8.66 24.89 -8.73
C SER A 394 8.25 23.80 -9.71
N HIS A 395 8.84 22.62 -9.58
CA HIS A 395 8.64 21.50 -10.51
C HIS A 395 8.86 20.17 -9.79
N GLY A 396 8.39 19.08 -10.38
CA GLY A 396 8.44 17.77 -9.74
C GLY A 396 7.96 16.64 -10.64
N ILE A 397 8.34 15.41 -10.27
CA ILE A 397 8.04 14.20 -11.01
C ILE A 397 7.58 13.12 -10.03
N PHE A 398 6.44 12.52 -10.33
CA PHE A 398 5.91 11.33 -9.68
C PHE A 398 5.64 10.24 -10.73
N ASN A 399 6.32 9.12 -10.65
CA ASN A 399 6.13 7.96 -11.53
C ASN A 399 6.53 6.67 -10.82
N ASN A 400 6.76 5.59 -11.57
CA ASN A 400 7.16 4.29 -11.02
C ASN A 400 8.63 4.23 -10.51
N LYS A 401 9.43 5.28 -10.69
CA LYS A 401 10.83 5.34 -10.24
C LYS A 401 11.12 6.53 -9.33
N LEU A 402 10.31 7.58 -9.40
CA LEU A 402 10.55 8.85 -8.74
C LEU A 402 9.30 9.35 -8.02
N ASP A 403 9.54 10.00 -6.89
CA ASP A 403 8.60 10.79 -6.10
C ASP A 403 9.41 11.97 -5.55
N ILE A 404 9.68 12.94 -6.44
CA ILE A 404 10.56 14.08 -6.17
C ILE A 404 9.87 15.39 -6.51
N GLY A 405 10.05 16.39 -5.65
CA GLY A 405 9.59 17.74 -5.87
C GLY A 405 10.69 18.74 -5.50
N LEU A 406 10.73 19.82 -6.28
CA LEU A 406 11.69 20.91 -6.13
C LEU A 406 10.94 22.22 -5.87
N PHE A 407 11.51 23.04 -5.00
CA PHE A 407 11.04 24.39 -4.73
C PHE A 407 12.21 25.37 -4.78
N THR A 408 11.97 26.57 -5.32
CA THR A 408 12.96 27.64 -5.37
C THR A 408 13.26 28.15 -3.97
N THR A 409 14.52 28.38 -3.63
CA THR A 409 14.94 28.84 -2.30
C THR A 409 16.26 29.64 -2.38
N THR A 410 16.80 30.06 -1.24
CA THR A 410 18.12 30.71 -1.15
C THR A 410 19.00 30.02 -0.11
N ARG A 411 20.31 30.29 -0.16
CA ARG A 411 21.26 29.80 0.86
C ARG A 411 21.03 30.39 2.26
N ALA A 412 20.26 31.49 2.36
CA ALA A 412 19.91 32.09 3.64
C ALA A 412 18.70 31.41 4.30
N GLU A 413 17.87 30.71 3.53
CA GLU A 413 16.66 30.05 4.05
C GLU A 413 16.90 28.61 4.49
N ILE A 414 17.87 27.92 3.87
CA ILE A 414 18.15 26.50 4.11
C ILE A 414 19.63 26.32 4.39
N ASP A 415 19.98 25.65 5.49
CA ASP A 415 21.34 25.24 5.81
C ASP A 415 21.75 24.02 4.96
N GLN A 416 23.04 23.88 4.68
CA GLN A 416 23.58 22.69 4.04
C GLN A 416 23.70 21.52 5.03
N LYS A 417 23.66 21.74 6.34
CA LYS A 417 23.81 20.64 7.30
C LYS A 417 22.50 19.86 7.45
N ILE A 418 22.60 18.52 7.39
CA ILE A 418 21.58 17.66 7.98
C ILE A 418 21.76 17.75 9.48
N TYR A 419 20.66 17.95 10.22
CA TYR A 419 20.70 18.20 11.65
C TYR A 419 21.69 17.29 12.39
N THR A 420 22.71 17.93 12.98
CA THR A 420 23.87 17.32 13.68
C THR A 420 24.70 16.28 12.91
N MET A 421 24.39 15.99 11.64
CA MET A 421 25.07 15.00 10.81
C MET A 421 25.83 15.67 9.66
N PRO A 422 27.16 15.48 9.56
CA PRO A 422 27.88 15.85 8.36
C PRO A 422 27.42 14.96 7.20
N PHE A 423 27.44 15.47 5.98
CA PHE A 423 27.33 14.62 4.79
C PHE A 423 28.31 15.03 3.71
N ALA A 424 28.75 14.04 2.94
CA ALA A 424 29.55 14.22 1.74
C ALA A 424 28.62 14.28 0.53
N ASP A 425 28.93 15.15 -0.42
CA ASP A 425 28.23 15.27 -1.71
C ASP A 425 28.37 14.05 -2.64
N GLN A 426 29.07 13.01 -2.17
CA GLN A 426 29.26 11.75 -2.88
C GLN A 426 28.02 10.86 -2.81
N ILE A 427 27.62 10.31 -3.95
CA ILE A 427 26.54 9.33 -4.06
C ILE A 427 27.10 7.92 -3.87
N HIS A 428 26.46 7.13 -3.01
CA HIS A 428 26.72 5.69 -2.86
C HIS A 428 25.70 4.88 -3.63
N ASP A 429 26.16 4.03 -4.55
CA ASP A 429 25.33 3.07 -5.26
C ASP A 429 25.35 1.74 -4.52
N ALA A 430 24.23 1.37 -3.90
CA ALA A 430 24.13 0.10 -3.17
C ALA A 430 24.32 -1.11 -4.09
N THR A 431 25.04 -2.11 -3.60
CA THR A 431 25.30 -3.38 -4.29
C THR A 431 24.58 -4.55 -3.62
N SER A 432 24.40 -5.66 -4.35
CA SER A 432 23.72 -6.84 -3.78
C SER A 432 24.53 -7.47 -2.64
N GLU A 433 25.86 -7.32 -2.65
CA GLU A 433 26.75 -7.85 -1.60
C GLU A 433 26.61 -7.11 -0.27
N GLU A 434 26.12 -5.87 -0.32
CA GLU A 434 25.88 -4.98 0.82
C GLU A 434 24.51 -5.19 1.48
N GLU A 435 23.61 -5.97 0.88
CA GLU A 435 22.31 -6.28 1.48
C GLU A 435 22.49 -6.93 2.85
N LYS A 436 21.76 -6.41 3.84
CA LYS A 436 21.81 -6.76 5.26
C LYS A 436 23.16 -6.45 5.95
N LYS A 437 24.08 -5.75 5.27
CA LYS A 437 25.39 -5.37 5.81
C LYS A 437 25.59 -3.86 5.86
N LEU A 438 25.14 -3.15 4.82
CA LEU A 438 25.30 -1.70 4.74
C LEU A 438 24.41 -1.02 5.77
N LYS A 439 25.06 -0.47 6.79
CA LYS A 439 24.42 0.37 7.80
C LYS A 439 24.17 1.76 7.25
N VAL A 440 23.03 2.30 7.64
CA VAL A 440 22.54 3.59 7.16
C VAL A 440 22.01 4.43 8.31
N LYS A 441 21.97 5.73 8.11
CA LYS A 441 21.40 6.70 9.05
C LYS A 441 20.63 7.79 8.35
N PHE A 442 19.64 8.36 9.02
CA PHE A 442 18.89 9.50 8.51
C PHE A 442 18.42 10.42 9.63
N CYS A 443 17.95 11.61 9.26
CA CYS A 443 17.22 12.50 10.13
C CYS A 443 15.93 12.92 9.44
N GLY A 444 14.81 12.59 10.08
CA GLY A 444 13.47 12.89 9.60
C GLY A 444 12.71 13.74 10.60
N ARG A 445 11.67 14.44 10.12
CA ARG A 445 10.80 15.25 10.96
C ARG A 445 10.25 14.46 12.15
N THR A 446 9.77 13.24 11.92
CA THR A 446 8.99 12.49 12.92
C THR A 446 9.90 11.60 13.74
N SER A 447 10.82 10.88 13.12
CA SER A 447 11.74 10.00 13.86
C SER A 447 12.89 10.75 14.54
N GLY A 448 13.18 11.98 14.10
CA GLY A 448 14.17 12.84 14.75
C GLY A 448 15.59 12.61 14.23
N ALA A 449 16.57 12.91 15.08
CA ALA A 449 17.99 12.87 14.73
C ALA A 449 18.57 11.45 14.81
N ALA A 450 19.44 11.12 13.86
CA ALA A 450 20.33 9.96 13.86
C ALA A 450 19.64 8.59 14.03
N CYS A 451 18.55 8.38 13.30
CA CYS A 451 17.93 7.06 13.23
C CYS A 451 18.77 6.14 12.36
N GLU A 452 19.16 5.00 12.92
CA GLU A 452 20.01 4.00 12.26
C GLU A 452 19.19 2.84 11.72
N GLY A 453 19.69 2.22 10.65
CA GLY A 453 19.09 1.05 10.04
C GLY A 453 20.07 0.29 9.17
N VAL A 454 19.54 -0.66 8.41
CA VAL A 454 20.33 -1.48 7.47
C VAL A 454 19.64 -1.59 6.13
N LEU A 455 20.43 -1.60 5.05
CA LEU A 455 19.97 -1.98 3.72
C LEU A 455 19.37 -3.39 3.78
N PHE A 456 18.13 -3.55 3.34
CA PHE A 456 17.46 -4.86 3.34
C PHE A 456 17.40 -5.48 1.94
N ASN A 457 17.02 -4.69 0.94
CA ASN A 457 16.94 -5.09 -0.47
C ASN A 457 17.21 -3.87 -1.35
N LYS A 458 18.14 -3.96 -2.30
CA LYS A 458 18.50 -2.80 -3.14
C LYS A 458 17.57 -2.54 -4.33
N ASP A 459 16.86 -3.56 -4.82
CA ASP A 459 16.03 -3.53 -6.03
C ASP A 459 14.57 -3.90 -5.72
N ALA A 460 14.00 -3.32 -4.68
CA ALA A 460 12.62 -3.55 -4.31
C ALA A 460 11.65 -2.93 -5.34
N SER A 461 10.48 -3.55 -5.49
CA SER A 461 9.39 -3.06 -6.35
C SER A 461 8.05 -3.02 -5.58
N PRO A 462 7.93 -2.16 -4.55
CA PRO A 462 6.77 -2.16 -3.67
C PRO A 462 5.54 -1.54 -4.35
N LYS A 463 4.36 -2.03 -3.98
CA LYS A 463 3.08 -1.41 -4.29
C LYS A 463 2.67 -0.50 -3.14
N ILE A 464 2.80 0.81 -3.33
CA ILE A 464 2.63 1.82 -2.27
C ILE A 464 1.33 2.56 -2.47
N GLY A 465 0.59 2.76 -1.37
CA GLY A 465 -0.65 3.53 -1.38
C GLY A 465 -0.49 4.85 -0.61
N PHE A 466 -0.49 5.97 -1.32
CA PHE A 466 -0.45 7.32 -0.75
C PHE A 466 -1.87 7.75 -0.38
N ARG A 467 -2.07 8.10 0.90
CA ARG A 467 -3.31 8.72 1.35
C ARG A 467 -3.19 10.22 1.15
N LEU A 468 -4.05 10.77 0.31
CA LEU A 468 -4.12 12.20 0.04
C LEU A 468 -4.88 12.93 1.15
N TYR A 469 -4.65 14.24 1.27
CA TYR A 469 -5.39 15.08 2.21
C TYR A 469 -6.90 15.14 1.93
N THR A 470 -7.32 14.81 0.70
CA THR A 470 -8.73 14.68 0.32
C THR A 470 -9.39 13.39 0.82
N GLY A 471 -8.61 12.48 1.42
CA GLY A 471 -9.05 11.14 1.82
C GLY A 471 -8.93 10.09 0.70
N ASN A 472 -8.73 10.53 -0.56
CA ASN A 472 -8.49 9.62 -1.68
C ASN A 472 -7.15 8.89 -1.52
N ARG A 473 -7.07 7.68 -2.08
CA ARG A 473 -5.85 6.88 -2.10
C ARG A 473 -5.35 6.74 -3.52
N ILE A 474 -4.09 7.10 -3.76
CA ILE A 474 -3.38 6.80 -5.00
C ILE A 474 -2.47 5.61 -4.73
N VAL A 475 -2.54 4.61 -5.59
CA VAL A 475 -1.72 3.41 -5.49
C VAL A 475 -0.76 3.37 -6.67
N GLN A 476 0.53 3.31 -6.38
CA GLN A 476 1.60 3.29 -7.37
C GLN A 476 2.51 2.10 -7.11
N VAL A 477 2.88 1.38 -8.16
CA VAL A 477 3.93 0.36 -8.10
C VAL A 477 5.24 1.05 -8.45
N PHE A 478 6.20 0.98 -7.52
CA PHE A 478 7.56 1.44 -7.76
C PHE A 478 8.43 0.29 -8.24
N SER A 479 9.51 0.62 -8.92
CA SER A 479 10.54 -0.30 -9.39
C SER A 479 11.91 0.31 -9.12
N GLU A 480 12.90 -0.55 -8.84
CA GLU A 480 14.30 -0.13 -8.62
C GLU A 480 14.45 0.86 -7.45
N VAL A 481 13.69 0.64 -6.38
CA VAL A 481 13.83 1.39 -5.12
C VAL A 481 14.56 0.56 -4.06
N ILE A 482 15.18 1.22 -3.10
CA ILE A 482 15.89 0.54 -2.02
C ILE A 482 14.94 0.37 -0.83
N GLN A 483 14.88 -0.83 -0.27
CA GLN A 483 14.20 -1.14 0.99
C GLN A 483 15.21 -1.19 2.13
N LEU A 484 14.86 -0.53 3.24
CA LEU A 484 15.64 -0.48 4.47
C LEU A 484 14.83 -1.10 5.61
N LYS A 485 15.52 -1.76 6.54
CA LYS A 485 14.97 -2.07 7.86
C LYS A 485 15.44 -0.98 8.83
N ILE A 486 14.52 -0.08 9.20
CA ILE A 486 14.84 1.19 9.87
C ILE A 486 13.63 1.75 10.62
N CYS A 487 13.86 2.49 11.71
CA CYS A 487 12.83 3.09 12.57
C CYS A 487 12.22 4.39 11.99
N ALA A 488 11.97 4.45 10.69
CA ALA A 488 11.30 5.58 10.07
C ALA A 488 9.80 5.62 10.40
N LYS A 489 9.23 6.82 10.41
CA LYS A 489 7.81 7.07 10.71
C LYS A 489 7.14 7.90 9.62
N LYS A 490 5.82 7.90 9.60
CA LYS A 490 5.00 8.77 8.75
C LYS A 490 5.38 10.24 9.02
N GLY A 491 5.66 10.97 7.94
CA GLY A 491 6.19 12.34 7.99
C GLY A 491 7.69 12.43 7.71
N ASP A 492 8.42 11.31 7.70
CA ASP A 492 9.83 11.29 7.27
C ASP A 492 10.02 11.26 5.75
N SER A 493 8.92 11.28 4.97
CA SER A 493 8.96 11.42 3.52
C SER A 493 9.76 12.67 3.12
N GLY A 494 10.79 12.49 2.31
CA GLY A 494 11.74 13.53 1.92
C GLY A 494 13.05 13.50 2.71
N ALA A 495 13.15 12.70 3.78
CA ALA A 495 14.38 12.59 4.57
C ALA A 495 15.50 11.91 3.76
N VAL A 496 16.70 12.47 3.82
CA VAL A 496 17.88 11.91 3.15
C VAL A 496 18.46 10.80 3.99
N VAL A 497 18.75 9.67 3.35
CA VAL A 497 19.45 8.55 3.95
C VAL A 497 20.91 8.57 3.54
N LEU A 498 21.77 8.46 4.55
CA LEU A 498 23.21 8.42 4.43
C LEU A 498 23.74 7.02 4.78
N THR A 499 24.87 6.65 4.23
CA THR A 499 25.71 5.55 4.73
C THR A 499 26.45 5.98 6.01
N GLU A 500 27.09 5.02 6.71
CA GLU A 500 27.91 5.34 7.89
C GLU A 500 29.02 6.36 7.60
N ASP A 501 29.66 6.28 6.42
CA ASP A 501 30.68 7.21 5.92
C ASP A 501 30.09 8.51 5.33
N ASN A 502 28.81 8.76 5.58
CA ASN A 502 28.06 9.97 5.23
C ASN A 502 27.88 10.24 3.73
N LYS A 503 27.88 9.21 2.89
CA LYS A 503 27.55 9.33 1.47
C LYS A 503 26.04 9.26 1.27
N LEU A 504 25.54 9.92 0.23
CA LEU A 504 24.12 9.96 -0.12
C LEU A 504 23.68 8.63 -0.73
N LEU A 505 22.79 7.90 -0.03
CA LEU A 505 22.22 6.66 -0.53
C LEU A 505 20.89 6.91 -1.27
N GLY A 506 20.02 7.75 -0.70
CA GLY A 506 18.71 8.02 -1.29
C GLY A 506 17.83 8.89 -0.41
N MET A 507 16.53 8.94 -0.73
CA MET A 507 15.54 9.76 -0.04
C MET A 507 14.30 8.93 0.30
N ILE A 508 13.88 8.93 1.57
CA ILE A 508 12.69 8.22 2.03
C ILE A 508 11.46 8.77 1.32
N PHE A 509 10.62 7.89 0.78
CA PHE A 509 9.34 8.29 0.18
C PHE A 509 8.15 7.48 0.72
N ALA A 510 8.41 6.37 1.41
CA ALA A 510 7.39 5.56 2.03
C ALA A 510 7.91 4.78 3.23
N VAL A 511 6.99 4.46 4.16
CA VAL A 511 7.28 3.80 5.44
C VAL A 511 6.16 2.82 5.75
N ALA A 512 6.52 1.63 6.23
CA ALA A 512 5.65 0.66 6.88
C ALA A 512 6.01 0.62 8.36
N GLU A 513 5.42 1.52 9.14
CA GLU A 513 5.76 1.76 10.56
C GLU A 513 5.67 0.48 11.39
N ASP A 514 4.57 -0.24 11.25
CA ASP A 514 4.28 -1.46 12.02
C ASP A 514 5.25 -2.61 11.71
N GLU A 515 5.96 -2.55 10.58
CA GLU A 515 6.90 -3.58 10.14
C GLU A 515 8.37 -3.14 10.24
N GLY A 516 8.64 -1.88 10.61
CA GLY A 516 9.99 -1.34 10.71
C GLY A 516 10.73 -1.26 9.38
N TYR A 517 10.00 -1.07 8.27
CA TYR A 517 10.58 -0.91 6.93
C TYR A 517 10.35 0.48 6.36
N ALA A 518 11.32 0.96 5.58
CA ALA A 518 11.17 2.14 4.75
C ALA A 518 11.65 1.86 3.33
N TRP A 519 11.12 2.64 2.38
CA TRP A 519 11.59 2.62 1.00
C TRP A 519 12.13 3.98 0.62
N ILE A 520 13.26 3.96 -0.08
CA ILE A 520 13.96 5.15 -0.54
C ILE A 520 14.12 5.14 -2.05
N ILE A 521 14.06 6.32 -2.66
CA ILE A 521 14.47 6.52 -4.04
C ILE A 521 16.00 6.61 -4.04
N PRO A 522 16.73 5.77 -4.81
CA PRO A 522 18.18 5.85 -4.89
C PRO A 522 18.63 7.23 -5.33
N MET A 523 19.66 7.78 -4.67
CA MET A 523 20.12 9.14 -4.99
C MET A 523 20.62 9.23 -6.43
N ARG A 524 21.23 8.16 -6.95
CA ARG A 524 21.62 8.03 -8.36
C ARG A 524 20.45 8.18 -9.31
N SER A 525 19.29 7.60 -8.99
CA SER A 525 18.07 7.72 -9.79
C SER A 525 17.59 9.17 -9.84
N ILE A 526 17.66 9.89 -8.72
CA ILE A 526 17.35 11.33 -8.67
C ILE A 526 18.35 12.10 -9.55
N TYR A 527 19.65 11.89 -9.33
CA TYR A 527 20.71 12.56 -10.07
C TYR A 527 20.59 12.39 -11.58
N ASN A 528 20.35 11.17 -12.06
CA ASN A 528 20.24 10.91 -13.50
C ASN A 528 19.02 11.57 -14.17
N ASN A 529 17.99 11.97 -13.40
CA ASN A 529 16.76 12.53 -13.95
C ASN A 529 16.71 14.05 -13.91
N ILE A 530 17.29 14.68 -12.89
CA ILE A 530 17.29 16.15 -12.79
C ILE A 530 18.66 16.78 -12.98
N TYR A 531 19.75 16.01 -12.83
CA TYR A 531 21.14 16.44 -12.71
C TYR A 531 21.31 17.53 -11.64
N PHE A 532 22.13 17.32 -10.63
CA PHE A 532 22.29 18.34 -9.59
C PHE A 532 23.62 18.24 -8.84
N THR A 533 24.01 19.35 -8.23
CA THR A 533 25.05 19.41 -7.19
C THR A 533 24.38 19.69 -5.85
N ALA A 534 24.73 18.93 -4.80
CA ALA A 534 24.33 19.26 -3.44
C ALA A 534 25.16 20.48 -2.98
N VAL A 535 24.49 21.58 -2.63
CA VAL A 535 25.16 22.89 -2.39
C VAL A 535 24.88 23.47 -1.04
#